data_AF-A0A942D3A4-F1
#
_entry.id   AF-A0A942D3A4-F1
#
_cell.length_a   1.000
_cell.length_b   1.000
_cell.length_c   1.000
_cell.angle_alpha   90.00
_cell.angle_beta   90.00
_cell.angle_gamma   90.00
#
_symmetry.space_group_name_H-M   'P 1'
#
loop_
_entity.id
_entity.type
_entity.pdbx_description
1 polymer ?
#
loop_
_entity_poly.entity_id
_entity_poly.type
_entity_poly.pdbx_seq_one_letter_code
_entity_poly.pdbx_strand_id
1 'polypeptide(L)'
;MLALRASATDFILNPIVEVVTEFIGSAGLPAVFVLMTLESACIPIPSEAIMLFAGFAVSKGELTLVGIIAAGVAGNVVGSWISYAIGYYGRLDLLEKNRLIHVSPRQLARADSWFERYGSATVFFGRMLPLVRTFVSLPAGAARMPFWRFTLLTLLGSIPWVTALALIGQSVGAEWESWRHNLGYLDYVVVALAVGGVVYLLIRRRRDRNAGDGAVGLEQG
;
A
#
# COMPACT_ATOMS: atom_id res chain seq x y z
N MET A 1 14.62 -3.02 29.44
CA MET A 1 15.08 -3.32 28.06
C MET A 1 13.98 -3.24 26.99
N LEU A 2 12.84 -2.59 27.27
CA LEU A 2 11.71 -2.37 26.33
C LEU A 2 11.58 -0.92 25.83
N ALA A 3 12.24 0.04 26.49
CA ALA A 3 12.14 1.47 26.16
C ALA A 3 13.03 1.93 24.98
N LEU A 4 13.99 1.11 24.54
CA LEU A 4 14.95 1.47 23.48
C LEU A 4 14.48 1.13 22.05
N ARG A 5 13.33 0.47 21.90
CA ARG A 5 12.79 0.05 20.58
C ARG A 5 11.69 0.98 20.04
N ALA A 6 11.23 1.94 20.85
CA ALA A 6 10.21 2.93 20.48
C ALA A 6 10.79 4.14 19.68
N SER A 7 12.10 4.38 19.72
CA SER A 7 12.64 5.72 19.44
C SER A 7 12.79 6.13 17.96
N ALA A 8 12.67 5.24 16.97
CA ALA A 8 12.91 5.60 15.56
C ALA A 8 11.61 5.75 14.76
N THR A 9 10.64 4.87 15.00
CA THR A 9 9.30 4.96 14.42
C THR A 9 8.55 6.14 15.00
N ASP A 10 8.62 6.39 16.30
CA ASP A 10 7.88 7.48 16.94
C ASP A 10 8.45 8.86 16.56
N PHE A 11 9.76 8.93 16.25
CA PHE A 11 10.42 10.16 15.79
C PHE A 11 10.04 10.54 14.34
N ILE A 12 9.70 9.56 13.50
CA ILE A 12 9.35 9.79 12.08
C ILE A 12 7.82 9.85 11.90
N LEU A 13 7.07 8.99 12.59
CA LEU A 13 5.63 8.85 12.40
C LEU A 13 4.82 9.95 13.10
N ASN A 14 5.21 10.39 14.31
CA ASN A 14 4.48 11.44 15.02
C ASN A 14 4.40 12.77 14.26
N PRO A 15 5.49 13.32 13.69
CA PRO A 15 5.38 14.56 12.92
C PRO A 15 4.56 14.38 11.64
N ILE A 16 4.61 13.21 11.00
CA ILE A 16 3.77 12.91 9.81
C ILE A 16 2.29 12.87 10.21
N VAL A 17 1.96 12.18 11.29
CA VAL A 17 0.58 12.08 11.78
C VAL A 17 0.07 13.45 12.22
N GLU A 18 0.89 14.27 12.89
CA GLU A 18 0.52 15.64 13.26
C GLU A 18 0.22 16.50 12.03
N VAL A 19 1.15 16.56 11.06
CA VAL A 19 0.95 17.28 9.79
C VAL A 19 -0.30 16.78 9.06
N VAL A 20 -0.54 15.47 9.02
CA VAL A 20 -1.74 14.87 8.43
C VAL A 20 -3.00 15.37 9.14
N THR A 21 -3.03 15.33 10.47
CA THR A 21 -4.20 15.76 11.25
C THR A 21 -4.47 17.25 11.14
N GLU A 22 -3.42 18.08 11.14
CA GLU A 22 -3.51 19.53 11.01
C GLU A 22 -3.92 19.96 9.60
N PHE A 23 -3.38 19.29 8.58
CA PHE A 23 -3.73 19.54 7.18
C PHE A 23 -5.16 19.10 6.86
N ILE A 24 -5.62 17.95 7.39
CA ILE A 24 -7.02 17.55 7.25
C ILE A 24 -7.94 18.49 8.04
N GLY A 25 -7.55 18.93 9.24
CA GLY A 25 -8.33 19.88 10.03
C GLY A 25 -8.48 21.26 9.37
N SER A 26 -7.50 21.69 8.56
CA SER A 26 -7.52 23.00 7.89
C SER A 26 -8.09 22.95 6.47
N ALA A 27 -7.78 21.92 5.69
CA ALA A 27 -8.12 21.83 4.27
C ALA A 27 -9.17 20.75 3.93
N GLY A 28 -9.62 19.94 4.88
CA GLY A 28 -10.76 19.03 4.73
C GLY A 28 -10.61 17.99 3.61
N LEU A 29 -11.59 17.89 2.70
CA LEU A 29 -11.58 16.91 1.60
C LEU A 29 -10.36 17.03 0.66
N PRO A 30 -9.93 18.24 0.23
CA PRO A 30 -8.67 18.42 -0.48
C PRO A 30 -7.45 17.79 0.20
N ALA A 31 -7.34 17.88 1.53
CA ALA A 31 -6.23 17.27 2.25
C ALA A 31 -6.25 15.75 2.15
N VAL A 32 -7.43 15.12 2.30
CA VAL A 32 -7.62 13.68 2.13
C VAL A 32 -7.16 13.24 0.73
N PHE A 33 -7.55 13.98 -0.31
CA PHE A 33 -7.15 13.70 -1.68
C PHE A 33 -5.63 13.79 -1.88
N VAL A 34 -5.00 14.87 -1.42
CA VAL A 34 -3.54 15.08 -1.58
C VAL A 34 -2.76 14.03 -0.81
N LEU A 35 -3.11 13.78 0.45
CA LEU A 35 -2.40 12.80 1.29
C LEU A 35 -2.54 11.38 0.72
N MET A 36 -3.72 11.01 0.22
CA MET A 36 -3.90 9.74 -0.47
C MET A 36 -3.15 9.64 -1.78
N THR A 37 -3.00 10.75 -2.51
CA THR A 37 -2.18 10.81 -3.72
C THR A 37 -0.71 10.56 -3.39
N LEU A 38 -0.21 11.20 -2.33
CA LEU A 38 1.17 11.04 -1.88
C LEU A 38 1.44 9.61 -1.39
N GLU A 39 0.56 9.04 -0.57
CA GLU A 39 0.62 7.63 -0.14
C GLU A 39 0.72 6.69 -1.33
N SER A 40 -0.23 6.80 -2.27
CA SER A 40 -0.26 5.97 -3.46
C SER A 40 0.93 6.20 -4.40
N ALA A 41 1.58 7.36 -4.34
CA ALA A 41 2.79 7.67 -5.10
C ALA A 41 4.06 7.04 -4.49
N CYS A 42 3.91 6.04 -3.61
CA CYS A 42 4.99 5.35 -2.89
C CYS A 42 5.70 6.22 -1.83
N ILE A 43 5.08 7.31 -1.38
CA ILE A 43 5.55 8.03 -0.19
C ILE A 43 5.03 7.28 1.04
N PRO A 44 5.89 6.94 2.01
CA PRO A 44 5.49 6.13 3.16
C PRO A 44 4.62 6.94 4.13
N ILE A 45 3.35 7.09 3.79
CA ILE A 45 2.31 7.69 4.62
C ILE A 45 1.27 6.60 4.90
N PRO A 46 0.93 6.31 6.16
CA PRO A 46 -0.07 5.30 6.48
C PRO A 46 -1.46 5.78 6.04
N SER A 47 -2.07 5.06 5.09
CA SER A 47 -3.43 5.31 4.59
C SER A 47 -4.50 5.22 5.69
N GLU A 48 -4.19 4.41 6.70
CA GLU A 48 -4.90 4.17 7.93
C GLU A 48 -5.04 5.48 8.72
N ALA A 49 -3.95 6.21 8.93
CA ALA A 49 -3.99 7.49 9.64
C ALA A 49 -4.87 8.52 8.90
N ILE A 50 -4.74 8.59 7.57
CA ILE A 50 -5.51 9.54 6.74
C ILE A 50 -7.01 9.23 6.82
N MET A 51 -7.43 8.00 6.53
CA MET A 51 -8.86 7.66 6.45
C MET A 51 -9.53 7.50 7.81
N LEU A 52 -8.82 6.99 8.82
CA LEU A 52 -9.39 6.87 10.16
C LEU A 52 -9.63 8.26 10.74
N PHE A 53 -8.68 9.20 10.57
CA PHE A 53 -8.87 10.59 11.00
C PHE A 53 -9.96 11.30 10.18
N ALA A 54 -9.98 11.12 8.86
CA ALA A 54 -11.04 11.68 8.03
C ALA A 54 -12.43 11.14 8.43
N GLY A 55 -12.53 9.84 8.73
CA GLY A 55 -13.75 9.21 9.25
C GLY A 55 -14.15 9.77 10.62
N PHE A 56 -13.18 10.00 11.51
CA PHE A 56 -13.42 10.66 12.78
C PHE A 56 -14.00 12.08 12.59
N ALA A 57 -13.46 12.87 11.67
CA ALA A 57 -14.01 14.18 11.33
C ALA A 57 -15.45 14.10 10.80
N VAL A 58 -15.83 13.01 10.12
CA VAL A 58 -17.24 12.74 9.76
C VAL A 58 -18.10 12.53 11.00
N SER A 59 -17.60 11.83 12.03
CA SER A 59 -18.34 11.62 13.29
C SER A 59 -18.62 12.92 14.04
N LYS A 60 -17.76 13.94 13.87
CA LYS A 60 -17.96 15.30 14.40
C LYS A 60 -18.84 16.19 13.53
N GLY A 61 -19.26 15.71 12.36
CA GLY A 61 -20.05 16.48 11.41
C GLY A 61 -19.26 17.49 10.58
N GLU A 62 -17.91 17.42 10.61
CA GLU A 62 -17.03 18.35 9.88
C GLU A 62 -16.84 17.94 8.41
N LEU A 63 -16.92 16.64 8.11
CA LEU A 63 -16.80 16.08 6.75
C LEU A 63 -17.98 15.15 6.44
N THR A 64 -18.19 14.85 5.15
CA THR A 64 -19.18 13.87 4.72
C THR A 64 -18.52 12.53 4.39
N LEU A 65 -19.17 11.42 4.78
CA LEU A 65 -18.67 10.06 4.51
C LEU A 65 -18.42 9.83 3.01
N VAL A 66 -19.38 10.26 2.17
CA VAL A 66 -19.26 10.15 0.71
C VAL A 66 -18.10 11.00 0.20
N GLY A 67 -17.90 12.20 0.74
CA GLY A 67 -16.82 13.08 0.36
C GLY A 67 -15.45 12.48 0.65
N ILE A 68 -15.23 11.93 1.84
CA ILE A 68 -13.93 11.35 2.21
C ILE A 68 -13.63 10.08 1.41
N ILE A 69 -14.64 9.26 1.11
CA ILE A 69 -14.48 8.05 0.28
C ILE A 69 -14.15 8.46 -1.15
N ALA A 70 -14.87 9.42 -1.73
CA ALA A 70 -14.61 9.90 -3.09
C ALA A 70 -13.21 10.52 -3.20
N ALA A 71 -12.85 11.40 -2.27
CA ALA A 71 -11.52 12.02 -2.21
C ALA A 71 -10.41 10.98 -2.02
N GLY A 72 -10.62 10.00 -1.14
CA GLY A 72 -9.64 8.96 -0.87
C GLY A 72 -9.43 8.01 -2.05
N VAL A 73 -10.52 7.57 -2.70
CA VAL A 73 -10.44 6.74 -3.92
C VAL A 73 -9.79 7.51 -5.06
N ALA A 74 -10.20 8.76 -5.29
CA ALA A 74 -9.64 9.60 -6.35
C ALA A 74 -8.14 9.85 -6.13
N GLY A 75 -7.74 10.23 -4.92
CA GLY A 75 -6.33 10.44 -4.58
C GLY A 75 -5.53 9.15 -4.75
N ASN A 76 -6.07 8.02 -4.30
CA ASN A 76 -5.41 6.73 -4.45
C ASN A 76 -5.18 6.38 -5.92
N VAL A 77 -6.16 6.59 -6.80
CA VAL A 77 -6.05 6.34 -8.25
C VAL A 77 -5.01 7.26 -8.88
N VAL A 78 -5.03 8.55 -8.57
CA VAL A 78 -4.09 9.54 -9.12
C VAL A 78 -2.65 9.22 -8.69
N GLY A 79 -2.42 8.96 -7.41
CA GLY A 79 -1.08 8.55 -6.94
C GLY A 79 -0.61 7.25 -7.60
N SER A 80 -1.53 6.31 -7.83
CA SER A 80 -1.23 5.06 -8.51
C SER A 80 -0.81 5.26 -9.97
N TRP A 81 -1.39 6.25 -10.66
CA TRP A 81 -0.96 6.64 -12.00
C TRP A 81 0.47 7.20 -12.01
N ILE A 82 0.85 7.96 -10.98
CA ILE A 82 2.23 8.47 -10.83
C ILE A 82 3.21 7.30 -10.70
N SER A 83 2.95 6.36 -9.79
CA SER A 83 3.81 5.18 -9.62
C SER A 83 3.82 4.26 -10.85
N TYR A 84 2.67 4.11 -11.52
CA TYR A 84 2.59 3.39 -12.80
C TYR A 84 3.47 4.06 -13.87
N ALA A 85 3.38 5.39 -13.99
CA ALA A 85 4.19 6.15 -14.94
C ALA A 85 5.68 6.01 -14.66
N ILE A 86 6.09 6.09 -13.38
CA ILE A 86 7.49 5.86 -12.98
C ILE A 86 7.97 4.47 -13.42
N GLY A 87 7.16 3.42 -13.20
CA GLY A 87 7.50 2.07 -13.66
C GLY A 87 7.57 1.94 -15.18
N TYR A 88 6.64 2.59 -15.89
CA TYR A 88 6.56 2.55 -17.36
C TYR A 88 7.72 3.29 -18.02
N TYR A 89 7.98 4.53 -17.62
CA TYR A 89 9.10 5.34 -18.12
C TYR A 89 10.44 4.80 -17.67
N GLY A 90 10.54 4.21 -16.47
CA GLY A 90 11.75 3.52 -16.03
C GLY A 90 12.14 2.33 -16.92
N ARG A 91 11.17 1.61 -17.48
CA ARG A 91 11.44 0.59 -18.52
C ARG A 91 11.86 1.22 -19.84
N LEU A 92 11.22 2.31 -20.26
CA LEU A 92 11.51 2.98 -21.52
C LEU A 92 12.94 3.53 -21.53
N ASP A 93 13.32 4.25 -20.48
CA ASP A 93 14.64 4.86 -20.29
C ASP A 93 15.76 3.80 -20.32
N LEU A 94 15.53 2.65 -19.67
CA LEU A 94 16.46 1.52 -19.75
C LEU A 94 16.65 0.95 -21.15
N LEU A 95 15.55 0.80 -21.90
CA LEU A 95 15.59 0.26 -23.25
C LEU A 95 16.25 1.25 -24.22
N GLU A 96 16.09 2.55 -23.97
CA GLU A 96 16.67 3.64 -24.75
C GLU A 96 18.10 4.02 -24.31
N LYS A 97 18.68 3.32 -23.31
CA LYS A 97 20.01 3.55 -22.72
C LYS A 97 20.23 4.94 -22.11
N ASN A 98 19.16 5.71 -21.92
CA ASN A 98 19.21 6.94 -21.17
C ASN A 98 19.28 6.57 -19.68
N ARG A 99 20.18 7.21 -18.94
CA ARG A 99 20.51 6.86 -17.54
C ARG A 99 19.71 7.71 -16.53
N LEU A 100 18.50 8.14 -16.86
CA LEU A 100 17.72 8.97 -15.93
C LEU A 100 17.16 8.15 -14.75
N ILE A 101 16.81 6.88 -14.95
CA ILE A 101 16.17 6.03 -13.95
C ILE A 101 16.95 4.71 -13.81
N HIS A 102 17.48 4.45 -12.62
CA HIS A 102 18.38 3.33 -12.31
C HIS A 102 17.64 1.99 -12.12
N VAL A 103 16.82 1.59 -13.11
CA VAL A 103 16.16 0.27 -13.08
C VAL A 103 17.16 -0.78 -13.60
N SER A 104 17.14 -2.03 -13.12
CA SER A 104 18.00 -3.09 -13.67
C SER A 104 17.25 -4.05 -14.61
N PRO A 105 17.91 -4.65 -15.62
CA PRO A 105 17.30 -5.67 -16.48
C PRO A 105 16.71 -6.86 -15.69
N ARG A 106 17.33 -7.21 -14.55
CA ARG A 106 16.85 -8.26 -13.65
C ARG A 106 15.52 -7.89 -12.97
N GLN A 107 15.32 -6.61 -12.64
CA GLN A 107 14.06 -6.12 -12.07
C GLN A 107 12.93 -6.14 -13.10
N LEU A 108 13.22 -5.80 -14.36
CA LEU A 108 12.25 -5.89 -15.46
C LEU A 108 11.81 -7.34 -15.71
N ALA A 109 12.75 -8.28 -15.85
CA ALA A 109 12.42 -9.69 -16.04
C ALA A 109 11.59 -10.26 -14.87
N ARG A 110 11.83 -9.76 -13.66
CA ARG A 110 11.05 -10.14 -12.47
C ARG A 110 9.63 -9.56 -12.49
N ALA A 111 9.45 -8.33 -12.97
CA ALA A 111 8.13 -7.73 -13.15
C ALA A 111 7.32 -8.47 -14.23
N ASP A 112 7.94 -8.75 -15.38
CA ASP A 112 7.32 -9.47 -16.50
C ASP A 112 6.91 -10.89 -16.06
N SER A 113 7.82 -11.68 -15.48
CA SER A 113 7.51 -13.04 -15.00
C SER A 113 6.46 -13.08 -13.88
N TRP A 114 6.39 -12.04 -13.04
CA TRP A 114 5.36 -11.95 -12.02
C TRP A 114 3.98 -11.66 -12.63
N PHE A 115 3.91 -10.76 -13.61
CA PHE A 115 2.67 -10.48 -14.34
C PHE A 115 2.22 -11.63 -15.23
N GLU A 116 3.15 -12.36 -15.86
CA GLU A 116 2.83 -13.59 -16.60
C GLU A 116 2.26 -14.68 -15.69
N ARG A 117 2.80 -14.81 -14.46
CA ARG A 117 2.41 -15.87 -13.53
C ARG A 117 1.11 -15.60 -12.78
N TYR A 118 0.87 -14.37 -12.35
CA TYR A 118 -0.28 -14.03 -11.50
C TYR A 118 -1.36 -13.21 -12.22
N GLY A 119 -1.04 -12.68 -13.40
CA GLY A 119 -1.97 -11.94 -14.25
C GLY A 119 -2.37 -10.58 -13.68
N SER A 120 -3.32 -9.94 -14.38
CA SER A 120 -3.85 -8.63 -13.99
C SER A 120 -4.60 -8.63 -12.66
N ALA A 121 -5.15 -9.78 -12.24
CA ALA A 121 -5.87 -9.92 -10.98
C ALA A 121 -5.02 -9.55 -9.75
N THR A 122 -3.70 -9.69 -9.85
CA THR A 122 -2.77 -9.32 -8.77
C THR A 122 -2.79 -7.83 -8.43
N VAL A 123 -3.19 -6.96 -9.37
CA VAL A 123 -3.39 -5.54 -9.10
C VAL A 123 -4.58 -5.33 -8.17
N PHE A 124 -5.66 -6.08 -8.37
CA PHE A 124 -6.85 -6.00 -7.54
C PHE A 124 -6.58 -6.56 -6.14
N PHE A 125 -6.08 -7.79 -6.03
CA PHE A 125 -5.81 -8.41 -4.73
C PHE A 125 -4.66 -7.74 -3.97
N GLY A 126 -3.64 -7.28 -4.68
CA GLY A 126 -2.53 -6.54 -4.07
C GLY A 126 -2.97 -5.23 -3.43
N ARG A 127 -4.08 -4.62 -3.90
CA ARG A 127 -4.64 -3.39 -3.33
C ARG A 127 -5.41 -3.57 -2.04
N MET A 128 -5.87 -4.79 -1.77
CA MET A 128 -6.54 -5.16 -0.53
C MET A 128 -5.55 -5.49 0.59
N LEU A 129 -4.26 -5.64 0.26
CA LEU A 129 -3.20 -5.90 1.23
C LEU A 129 -2.45 -4.61 1.55
N PRO A 130 -2.35 -4.23 2.83
CA PRO A 130 -1.55 -3.09 3.24
C PRO A 130 -0.08 -3.33 2.90
N LEU A 131 0.68 -2.25 2.67
CA LEU A 131 2.02 -2.22 2.06
C LEU A 131 2.06 -2.66 0.60
N VAL A 132 1.47 -3.80 0.24
CA VAL A 132 1.48 -4.31 -1.15
C VAL A 132 0.75 -3.34 -2.09
N ARG A 133 -0.31 -2.68 -1.62
CA ARG A 133 -1.14 -1.77 -2.42
C ARG A 133 -0.38 -0.64 -3.11
N THR A 134 0.62 -0.05 -2.46
CA THR A 134 1.42 1.05 -3.01
C THR A 134 2.47 0.53 -4.00
N PHE A 135 3.11 -0.60 -3.67
CA PHE A 135 4.19 -1.17 -4.47
C PHE A 135 3.72 -1.86 -5.76
N VAL A 136 2.46 -2.28 -5.88
CA VAL A 136 1.97 -3.01 -7.07
C VAL A 136 1.85 -2.13 -8.31
N SER A 137 1.73 -0.81 -8.16
CA SER A 137 1.64 0.14 -9.28
C SER A 137 2.94 0.23 -10.10
N LEU A 138 4.10 0.14 -9.44
CA LEU A 138 5.42 0.17 -10.08
C LEU A 138 5.67 -1.01 -11.05
N PRO A 139 5.56 -2.29 -10.63
CA PRO A 139 5.74 -3.43 -11.52
C PRO A 139 4.64 -3.50 -12.58
N ALA A 140 3.42 -2.99 -12.31
CA ALA A 140 2.36 -2.90 -13.32
C ALA A 140 2.74 -1.97 -14.47
N GLY A 141 3.34 -0.81 -14.15
CA GLY A 141 3.91 0.11 -15.12
C GLY A 141 5.08 -0.51 -15.88
N ALA A 142 6.01 -1.13 -15.15
CA ALA A 142 7.16 -1.80 -15.74
C ALA A 142 6.73 -2.93 -16.68
N ALA A 143 5.71 -3.71 -16.36
CA ALA A 143 5.19 -4.79 -17.21
C ALA A 143 4.33 -4.30 -18.39
N ARG A 144 4.17 -2.98 -18.60
CA ARG A 144 3.33 -2.37 -19.64
C ARG A 144 1.88 -2.88 -19.64
N MET A 145 1.30 -3.04 -18.47
CA MET A 145 -0.10 -3.41 -18.35
C MET A 145 -0.99 -2.35 -19.02
N PRO A 146 -2.04 -2.71 -19.79
CA PRO A 146 -2.92 -1.72 -20.39
C PRO A 146 -3.49 -0.75 -19.34
N PHE A 147 -3.27 0.55 -19.55
CA PHE A 147 -3.59 1.60 -18.57
C PHE A 147 -5.06 1.57 -18.10
N TRP A 148 -6.00 1.25 -19.01
CA TRP A 148 -7.41 1.12 -18.67
C TRP A 148 -7.68 -0.06 -17.71
N ARG A 149 -7.02 -1.21 -17.92
CA ARG A 149 -7.14 -2.37 -17.03
C ARG A 149 -6.56 -2.05 -15.67
N PHE A 150 -5.40 -1.41 -15.65
CA PHE A 150 -4.75 -0.98 -14.41
C PHE A 150 -5.68 -0.06 -13.62
N THR A 151 -6.25 0.96 -14.26
CA THR A 151 -7.14 1.93 -13.63
C THR A 151 -8.42 1.29 -13.09
N LEU A 152 -9.07 0.41 -13.85
CA LEU A 152 -10.28 -0.27 -13.38
C LEU A 152 -10.02 -1.17 -12.18
N LEU A 153 -8.98 -2.01 -12.23
CA LEU A 153 -8.61 -2.88 -11.11
C LEU A 153 -8.14 -2.08 -9.90
N THR A 154 -7.50 -0.94 -10.15
CA THR A 154 -7.06 0.04 -9.15
C THR A 154 -8.22 0.63 -8.39
N LEU A 155 -9.24 1.07 -9.12
CA LEU A 155 -10.44 1.69 -8.60
C LEU A 155 -11.30 0.68 -7.85
N LEU A 156 -11.53 -0.51 -8.44
CA LEU A 156 -12.30 -1.57 -7.79
C LEU A 156 -11.62 -2.10 -6.53
N GLY A 157 -10.29 -2.17 -6.51
CA GLY A 157 -9.53 -2.61 -5.35
C GLY A 157 -9.42 -1.56 -4.24
N SER A 158 -9.45 -0.27 -4.57
CA SER A 158 -9.33 0.81 -3.57
C SER A 158 -10.64 1.10 -2.84
N ILE A 159 -11.80 0.95 -3.50
CA ILE A 159 -13.12 1.24 -2.90
C ILE A 159 -13.35 0.46 -1.59
N PRO A 160 -13.21 -0.88 -1.52
CA PRO A 160 -13.47 -1.62 -0.30
C PRO A 160 -12.57 -1.19 0.86
N TRP A 161 -11.28 -0.95 0.58
CA TRP A 161 -10.30 -0.56 1.59
C TRP A 161 -10.58 0.84 2.15
N VAL A 162 -10.74 1.82 1.26
CA VAL A 162 -11.03 3.22 1.64
C VAL A 162 -12.35 3.31 2.38
N THR A 163 -13.38 2.58 1.92
CA THR A 163 -14.69 2.55 2.58
C THR A 163 -14.60 1.90 3.96
N ALA A 164 -13.90 0.77 4.10
CA ALA A 164 -13.74 0.10 5.39
C ALA A 164 -13.06 1.03 6.41
N LEU A 165 -11.95 1.68 6.04
CA LEU A 165 -11.26 2.61 6.93
C LEU A 165 -12.11 3.84 7.26
N ALA A 166 -12.84 4.40 6.30
CA ALA A 166 -13.75 5.52 6.54
C ALA A 166 -14.84 5.18 7.56
N LEU A 167 -15.46 3.99 7.42
CA LEU A 167 -16.50 3.51 8.34
C LEU A 167 -15.94 3.23 9.74
N ILE A 168 -14.76 2.60 9.82
CA ILE A 168 -14.08 2.37 11.11
C ILE A 168 -13.81 3.72 11.77
N GLY A 169 -13.20 4.68 11.06
CA GLY A 169 -12.93 6.02 11.59
C GLY A 169 -14.17 6.75 12.08
N GLN A 170 -15.29 6.64 11.34
CA GLN A 170 -16.58 7.22 11.74
C GLN A 170 -17.12 6.57 13.03
N SER A 171 -17.00 5.25 13.17
CA SER A 171 -17.48 4.52 14.35
C SER A 171 -16.66 4.79 15.62
N VAL A 172 -15.39 5.14 15.48
CA VAL A 172 -14.45 5.39 16.59
C VAL A 172 -14.70 6.75 17.28
N GLY A 173 -15.59 7.59 16.76
CA GLY A 173 -15.90 8.96 17.21
C GLY A 173 -15.81 9.27 18.70
N ALA A 174 -16.33 8.41 19.58
CA ALA A 174 -16.35 8.65 21.03
C ALA A 174 -15.02 8.30 21.75
N GLU A 175 -14.13 7.52 21.13
CA GLU A 175 -12.91 6.96 21.75
C GLU A 175 -11.61 7.41 21.06
N TRP A 176 -11.69 8.42 20.19
CA TRP A 176 -10.58 8.85 19.34
C TRP A 176 -9.28 9.18 20.10
N GLU A 177 -9.37 9.79 21.28
CA GLU A 177 -8.20 10.12 22.12
C GLU A 177 -7.41 8.85 22.54
N SER A 178 -8.11 7.74 22.78
CA SER A 178 -7.51 6.43 23.08
C SER A 178 -6.92 5.77 21.84
N TRP A 179 -7.54 5.97 20.68
CA TRP A 179 -7.07 5.45 19.40
C TRP A 179 -5.88 6.22 18.83
N ARG A 180 -5.78 7.54 19.04
CA ARG A 180 -4.65 8.37 18.60
C ARG A 180 -3.30 7.82 19.09
N HIS A 181 -3.26 7.28 20.32
CA HIS A 181 -2.07 6.63 20.87
C HIS A 181 -1.81 5.22 20.32
N ASN A 182 -2.82 4.56 19.75
CA ASN A 182 -2.76 3.20 19.23
C ASN A 182 -2.70 3.11 17.69
N LEU A 183 -2.70 4.24 16.97
CA LEU A 183 -2.52 4.24 15.50
C LEU A 183 -1.18 3.59 15.09
N GLY A 184 -0.13 3.76 15.90
CA GLY A 184 1.12 3.02 15.72
C GLY A 184 0.94 1.49 15.90
N TYR A 185 -0.04 1.04 16.68
CA TYR A 185 -0.35 -0.37 16.89
C TYR A 185 -1.02 -1.01 15.67
N LEU A 186 -1.86 -0.26 14.94
CA LEU A 186 -2.41 -0.71 13.66
C LEU A 186 -1.31 -0.90 12.61
N ASP A 187 -0.34 0.02 12.56
CA ASP A 187 0.88 -0.17 11.76
C ASP A 187 1.65 -1.43 12.20
N TYR A 188 1.78 -1.68 13.50
CA TYR A 188 2.37 -2.93 14.00
C TYR A 188 1.58 -4.18 13.62
N VAL A 189 0.25 -4.15 13.62
CA VAL A 189 -0.59 -5.29 13.21
C VAL A 189 -0.47 -5.54 11.70
N VAL A 190 -0.48 -4.48 10.91
CA VAL A 190 -0.25 -4.53 9.46
C VAL A 190 1.14 -5.08 9.13
N VAL A 191 2.18 -4.57 9.80
CA VAL A 191 3.55 -5.06 9.68
C VAL A 191 3.66 -6.50 10.18
N ALA A 192 2.98 -6.88 11.26
CA ALA A 192 2.98 -8.23 11.80
C ALA A 192 2.28 -9.22 10.86
N LEU A 193 1.17 -8.84 10.22
CA LEU A 193 0.50 -9.66 9.20
C LEU A 193 1.36 -9.79 7.94
N ALA A 194 2.04 -8.72 7.51
CA ALA A 194 2.98 -8.77 6.39
C ALA A 194 4.18 -9.68 6.71
N VAL A 195 4.79 -9.54 7.88
CA VAL A 195 5.89 -10.40 8.35
C VAL A 195 5.42 -11.85 8.50
N GLY A 196 4.24 -12.09 9.07
CA GLY A 196 3.64 -13.42 9.20
C GLY A 196 3.40 -14.08 7.84
N GLY A 197 2.89 -13.32 6.87
CA GLY A 197 2.72 -13.77 5.48
C GLY A 197 4.05 -14.10 4.80
N VAL A 198 5.08 -13.26 4.96
CA VAL A 198 6.43 -13.51 4.43
C VAL A 198 7.05 -14.76 5.08
N VAL A 199 6.96 -14.90 6.40
CA VAL A 199 7.46 -16.06 7.15
C VAL A 199 6.74 -17.33 6.71
N TYR A 200 5.40 -17.30 6.58
CA TYR A 200 4.63 -18.42 6.07
C TYR A 200 5.05 -18.83 4.65
N LEU A 201 5.26 -17.87 3.75
CA LEU A 201 5.74 -18.14 2.39
C LEU A 201 7.18 -18.68 2.37
N LEU A 202 8.04 -18.23 3.27
CA LEU A 202 9.41 -18.76 3.42
C LEU A 202 9.41 -20.19 3.96
N ILE A 203 8.55 -20.50 4.95
CA ILE A 203 8.37 -21.85 5.48
C ILE A 203 7.82 -22.77 4.40
N ARG A 204 6.79 -22.34 3.66
CA ARG A 204 6.20 -23.09 2.55
C ARG A 204 7.23 -23.37 1.46
N ARG A 205 8.02 -22.36 1.05
CA ARG A 205 9.09 -22.54 0.07
C ARG A 205 10.20 -23.49 0.53
N ARG A 206 10.52 -23.52 1.84
CA ARG A 206 11.47 -24.51 2.38
C ARG A 206 10.88 -25.91 2.40
N ARG A 207 9.58 -26.03 2.67
CA ARG A 207 8.87 -27.32 2.67
C ARG A 207 8.74 -27.92 1.27
N ASP A 208 8.47 -27.09 0.26
CA ASP A 208 8.42 -27.50 -1.15
C ASP A 208 9.81 -27.90 -1.69
N ARG A 209 10.89 -27.32 -1.16
CA ARG A 209 12.28 -27.68 -1.50
C ARG A 209 12.71 -29.02 -0.89
N ASN A 210 12.38 -29.25 0.38
CA ASN A 210 12.67 -30.51 1.07
C ASN A 210 11.85 -31.71 0.53
N ALA A 211 10.67 -31.47 -0.06
CA ALA A 211 9.88 -32.51 -0.71
C ALA A 211 10.48 -32.96 -2.06
N GLY A 212 11.25 -32.09 -2.74
CA GLY A 212 11.96 -32.43 -3.99
C GLY A 212 13.22 -33.28 -3.76
N ASP A 213 13.95 -33.02 -2.67
CA ASP A 213 15.18 -33.78 -2.34
C ASP A 213 14.89 -35.20 -1.82
N GLY A 214 13.68 -35.46 -1.29
CA GLY A 214 13.25 -36.78 -0.82
C GLY A 214 12.82 -37.75 -1.93
N ALA A 215 12.43 -37.25 -3.10
CA ALA A 215 12.01 -38.10 -4.23
C ALA A 215 13.21 -38.68 -5.00
N VAL A 216 14.35 -37.99 -5.02
CA VAL A 216 15.57 -38.44 -5.73
C VAL A 216 16.29 -39.58 -4.97
N GLY A 217 16.05 -39.72 -3.66
CA GLY A 217 16.67 -40.77 -2.84
C GLY A 217 16.01 -42.15 -2.89
N LEU A 218 14.81 -42.29 -3.48
CA LEU A 218 14.07 -43.55 -3.54
C LEU A 218 14.19 -44.29 -4.89
N GLU A 219 14.78 -43.67 -5.91
CA GLU A 219 15.06 -44.32 -7.21
C GLU A 219 16.46 -44.97 -7.30
N GLN A 220 17.27 -44.89 -6.24
CA GLN A 220 18.62 -45.48 -6.20
C GLN A 220 18.84 -46.49 -5.05
N GLY A 221 17.75 -47.00 -4.45
CA GLY A 221 17.79 -48.02 -3.39
C GLY A 221 17.40 -49.40 -3.90
#